data_AF-A0A263D2T6-F1
#
_entry.id   AF-A0A263D2T6-F1
#
_cell.length_a   1.000
_cell.length_b   1.000
_cell.length_c   1.000
_cell.angle_alpha   90.00
_cell.angle_beta   90.00
_cell.angle_gamma   90.00
#
_symmetry.space_group_name_H-M   'P 1'
#
loop_
_entity.id
_entity.type
_entity.pdbx_description
1 polymer ?
#
loop_
_entity_poly.entity_id
_entity_poly.type
_entity_poly.pdbx_seq_one_letter_code
_entity_poly.pdbx_strand_id
1 'polypeptide(L)'
;MLAEESADSAAEDDGETRFVTGHHRAIGKAARRRRVAKWPIACLVLVALVGLGWLGFSWAASESNTRAEAQAAKCTDGDSTLAVVVTPSAEKAVTAAAQRWNDAKTVVHAHCINVEVKAVPSEQVLGALSGKTGLDTIGGLPAAWIPESAYWVDELTANKPEIIGSPAESVASARSAEYRYLGLSGKGIDDVQKRAAQSFRGFLTEPAQQADFTAGR
;
A
#
# COMPACT_ATOMS: atom_id res chain seq x y z
N MET A 1 -42.60 26.97 -21.38
CA MET A 1 -43.06 28.33 -21.02
C MET A 1 -42.27 28.70 -19.77
N LEU A 2 -41.23 29.52 -19.79
CA LEU A 2 -40.72 30.49 -20.75
C LEU A 2 -39.19 30.46 -20.72
N ALA A 3 -38.58 30.55 -21.90
CA ALA A 3 -37.21 30.98 -22.09
C ALA A 3 -37.27 32.46 -22.45
N GLU A 4 -36.62 33.29 -21.65
CA GLU A 4 -36.38 34.73 -21.84
C GLU A 4 -35.07 35.02 -21.08
N GLU A 5 -34.19 35.95 -21.43
CA GLU A 5 -34.01 36.87 -22.56
C GLU A 5 -32.77 37.69 -22.17
N SER A 6 -31.81 37.89 -23.09
CA SER A 6 -30.99 39.11 -23.29
C SER A 6 -29.85 38.78 -24.28
N ALA A 7 -29.88 39.17 -25.55
CA ALA A 7 -29.93 40.53 -26.12
C ALA A 7 -28.66 41.32 -25.74
N ASP A 8 -27.96 42.05 -26.60
CA ASP A 8 -28.15 42.46 -27.99
C ASP A 8 -26.91 43.32 -28.36
N SER A 9 -26.77 43.64 -29.65
CA SER A 9 -26.30 44.92 -30.18
C SER A 9 -25.15 44.75 -31.18
N ALA A 10 -25.20 45.27 -32.40
CA ALA A 10 -26.26 45.97 -33.14
C ALA A 10 -25.79 46.15 -34.59
N ALA A 11 -26.70 46.77 -35.34
CA ALA A 11 -26.54 47.55 -36.56
C ALA A 11 -26.97 46.78 -37.82
N GLU A 12 -28.23 46.88 -38.22
CA GLU A 12 -28.92 47.99 -38.91
C GLU A 12 -28.68 48.02 -40.42
N ASP A 13 -29.75 48.49 -41.06
CA ASP A 13 -29.82 49.15 -42.36
C ASP A 13 -30.14 48.28 -43.58
N ASP A 14 -31.46 48.21 -43.80
CA ASP A 14 -32.14 48.75 -44.98
C ASP A 14 -31.78 48.30 -46.39
N GLY A 15 -32.83 48.27 -47.21
CA GLY A 15 -32.68 48.54 -48.63
C GLY A 15 -33.18 47.43 -49.53
N GLU A 16 -34.50 47.29 -49.56
CA GLU A 16 -35.24 46.65 -50.65
C GLU A 16 -34.70 47.06 -52.03
N THR A 17 -34.19 46.10 -52.83
CA THR A 17 -34.22 46.20 -54.30
C THR A 17 -34.17 44.84 -55.00
N ARG A 18 -35.31 44.54 -55.63
CA ARG A 18 -35.48 44.06 -57.02
C ARG A 18 -35.02 42.65 -57.40
N PHE A 19 -36.03 41.89 -57.80
CA PHE A 19 -36.01 40.67 -58.60
C PHE A 19 -35.05 40.74 -59.81
N VAL A 20 -34.19 39.73 -59.92
CA VAL A 20 -33.64 39.24 -61.19
C VAL A 20 -33.80 37.73 -61.21
N THR A 21 -34.72 37.23 -62.03
CA THR A 21 -34.75 35.83 -62.45
C THR A 21 -33.72 35.66 -63.57
N GLY A 22 -32.67 34.87 -63.30
CA GLY A 22 -31.60 34.57 -64.26
C GLY A 22 -31.28 33.08 -64.27
N HIS A 23 -31.54 32.45 -65.41
CA HIS A 23 -31.47 31.02 -65.67
C HIS A 23 -30.05 30.42 -65.69
N HIS A 24 -29.99 29.15 -65.26
CA HIS A 24 -29.13 28.03 -65.69
C HIS A 24 -27.71 28.32 -66.21
N ARG A 25 -26.71 27.78 -65.49
CA ARG A 25 -25.77 26.80 -66.08
C ARG A 25 -25.00 26.04 -64.99
N ALA A 26 -25.44 24.81 -64.72
CA ALA A 26 -24.48 23.75 -64.48
C ALA A 26 -23.76 23.50 -65.81
N ILE A 27 -22.42 23.60 -65.84
CA ILE A 27 -21.35 22.79 -66.49
C ILE A 27 -20.08 23.67 -66.39
N GLY A 28 -18.93 23.31 -65.83
CA GLY A 28 -18.41 22.10 -65.24
C GLY A 28 -16.90 22.29 -64.98
N LYS A 29 -16.31 21.31 -64.29
CA LYS A 29 -14.87 20.99 -64.23
C LYS A 29 -13.92 21.99 -63.55
N ALA A 30 -13.75 21.80 -62.25
CA ALA A 30 -12.42 21.49 -61.72
C ALA A 30 -12.59 20.68 -60.43
N ALA A 31 -12.43 19.36 -60.54
CA ALA A 31 -12.23 18.51 -59.38
C ALA A 31 -10.91 18.91 -58.71
N ARG A 32 -10.94 19.93 -57.85
CA ARG A 32 -9.82 20.24 -56.96
C ARG A 32 -9.79 19.13 -55.92
N ARG A 33 -8.97 18.11 -56.18
CA ARG A 33 -8.65 17.06 -55.21
C ARG A 33 -8.32 17.76 -53.90
N ARG A 34 -9.19 17.61 -52.90
CA ARG A 34 -8.93 18.01 -51.52
C ARG A 34 -7.76 17.12 -51.09
N ARG A 35 -6.51 17.61 -51.23
CA ARG A 35 -5.35 16.98 -50.61
C ARG A 35 -5.66 17.02 -49.12
N VAL A 36 -6.00 15.87 -48.54
CA VAL A 36 -6.07 15.70 -47.10
C VAL A 36 -4.76 16.24 -46.55
N ALA A 37 -4.84 17.31 -45.74
CA ALA A 37 -3.66 17.87 -45.11
C ALA A 37 -2.96 16.71 -44.40
N LYS A 38 -1.65 16.55 -44.61
CA LYS A 38 -0.88 15.46 -43.98
C LYS A 38 -0.71 15.64 -42.47
N TRP A 39 -1.10 16.82 -41.97
CA TRP A 39 -0.98 17.25 -40.58
C TRP A 39 -1.78 16.39 -39.57
N PRO A 40 -3.06 16.05 -39.77
CA PRO A 40 -3.78 15.12 -38.90
C PRO A 40 -3.13 13.74 -38.79
N ILE A 41 -2.53 13.22 -39.88
CA ILE A 41 -1.82 11.95 -39.85
C ILE A 41 -0.57 12.07 -38.98
N ALA A 42 0.18 13.17 -39.11
CA ALA A 42 1.35 13.41 -38.26
C ALA A 42 0.98 13.54 -36.77
N CYS A 43 -0.12 14.23 -36.45
CA CYS A 43 -0.62 14.33 -35.07
C CYS A 43 -1.05 12.97 -34.51
N LEU A 44 -1.76 12.15 -35.29
CA LEU A 44 -2.16 10.81 -34.86
C LEU A 44 -0.97 9.89 -34.61
N VAL A 45 0.05 9.95 -35.48
CA VAL A 45 1.30 9.18 -35.28
C VAL A 45 2.02 9.64 -34.02
N LEU A 46 2.11 10.94 -33.77
CA LEU A 46 2.73 11.47 -32.55
C LEU A 46 2.00 10.98 -31.29
N VAL A 47 0.67 11.08 -31.26
CA VAL A 47 -0.14 10.62 -30.13
C VAL A 47 -0.01 9.11 -29.93
N ALA A 48 0.02 8.33 -31.02
CA ALA A 48 0.24 6.89 -30.94
C ALA A 48 1.63 6.55 -30.38
N LEU A 49 2.68 7.27 -30.79
CA LEU A 49 4.04 7.08 -30.27
C LEU A 49 4.14 7.44 -28.78
N VAL A 50 3.49 8.54 -28.35
CA VAL A 50 3.45 8.95 -26.94
C VAL A 50 2.64 7.94 -26.11
N GLY A 51 1.49 7.47 -26.60
CA GLY A 51 0.68 6.48 -25.93
C GLY A 51 1.38 5.13 -25.75
N LEU A 52 2.07 4.65 -26.80
CA LEU A 52 2.87 3.43 -26.75
C LEU A 52 4.07 3.57 -25.81
N GLY A 53 4.72 4.74 -25.81
CA GLY A 53 5.81 5.06 -24.87
C GLY A 53 5.32 5.09 -23.42
N TRP A 54 4.15 5.70 -23.16
CA TRP A 54 3.56 5.77 -21.82
C TRP A 54 3.15 4.39 -21.29
N LEU A 55 2.48 3.58 -22.12
CA LEU A 55 2.10 2.22 -21.74
C LEU A 55 3.32 1.33 -21.51
N GLY A 56 4.33 1.41 -22.39
CA GLY A 56 5.60 0.69 -22.21
C GLY A 56 6.36 1.15 -20.95
N PHE A 57 6.39 2.45 -20.68
CA PHE A 57 7.00 3.00 -19.47
C PHE A 57 6.24 2.60 -18.21
N SER A 58 4.90 2.56 -18.23
CA SER A 58 4.09 2.12 -17.08
C SER A 58 4.33 0.64 -16.71
N TRP A 59 4.54 -0.22 -17.71
CA TRP A 59 4.82 -1.64 -17.52
C TRP A 59 6.27 -1.91 -17.10
N ALA A 60 7.22 -1.10 -17.57
CA ALA A 60 8.61 -1.13 -17.10
C ALA A 60 8.76 -0.53 -15.69
N ALA A 61 8.01 0.54 -15.39
CA ALA A 61 8.04 1.23 -14.10
C ALA A 61 7.51 0.36 -12.96
N SER A 62 6.53 -0.52 -13.20
CA SER A 62 6.06 -1.47 -12.18
C SER A 62 7.13 -2.47 -11.73
N GLU A 63 8.17 -2.71 -12.55
CA GLU A 63 9.28 -3.62 -12.22
C GLU A 63 10.56 -2.85 -11.81
N SER A 64 10.75 -1.62 -12.31
CA SER A 64 11.96 -0.82 -12.03
C SER A 64 11.86 0.08 -10.79
N ASN A 65 10.67 0.32 -10.24
CA ASN A 65 10.52 1.18 -9.05
C ASN A 65 11.24 0.60 -7.81
N THR A 66 11.38 -0.73 -7.75
CA THR A 66 12.03 -1.47 -6.67
C THR A 66 13.54 -1.18 -6.56
N ARG A 67 14.21 -0.73 -7.64
CA ARG A 67 15.67 -0.47 -7.62
C ARG A 67 16.03 0.99 -7.34
N ALA A 68 15.18 1.94 -7.72
CA ALA A 68 15.39 3.36 -7.41
C ALA A 68 15.07 3.68 -5.94
N GLU A 69 14.07 3.01 -5.36
CA GLU A 69 13.73 3.13 -3.94
C GLU A 69 14.73 2.39 -3.03
N ALA A 70 15.27 1.24 -3.48
CA ALA A 70 16.30 0.50 -2.75
C ALA A 70 17.64 1.26 -2.61
N GLN A 71 17.90 2.28 -3.42
CA GLN A 71 19.07 3.16 -3.25
C GLN A 71 18.80 4.38 -2.35
N ALA A 72 17.54 4.72 -2.09
CA ALA A 72 17.15 5.81 -1.21
C ALA A 72 17.00 5.38 0.25
N ALA A 73 16.82 4.08 0.51
CA ALA A 73 16.69 3.54 1.86
C ALA A 73 18.05 3.05 2.40
N LYS A 74 19.02 3.97 2.55
CA LYS A 74 20.28 3.62 3.21
C LYS A 74 20.00 3.46 4.71
N CYS A 75 20.20 2.25 5.22
CA CYS A 75 20.20 1.92 6.65
C CYS A 75 21.41 2.58 7.31
N THR A 76 21.32 3.91 7.42
CA THR A 76 22.42 4.80 7.78
C THR A 76 22.85 4.57 9.23
N ASP A 77 21.91 4.16 10.07
CA ASP A 77 22.12 3.87 11.48
C ASP A 77 22.31 2.36 11.76
N GLY A 78 22.40 1.53 10.70
CA GLY A 78 22.68 0.10 10.76
C GLY A 78 21.45 -0.82 10.79
N ASP A 79 21.68 -2.09 11.10
CA ASP A 79 20.63 -3.12 11.16
C ASP A 79 20.10 -3.25 12.60
N SER A 80 18.80 -3.50 12.75
CA SER A 80 18.16 -3.78 14.04
C SER A 80 17.26 -5.00 13.93
N THR A 81 17.24 -5.83 14.98
CA THR A 81 16.46 -7.07 15.00
C THR A 81 15.17 -6.87 15.79
N LEU A 82 14.05 -7.18 15.16
CA LEU A 82 12.73 -7.23 15.79
C LEU A 82 12.37 -8.67 16.13
N ALA A 83 12.53 -9.04 17.40
CA ALA A 83 12.09 -10.35 17.89
C ALA A 83 10.56 -10.37 18.12
N VAL A 84 9.88 -11.27 17.43
CA VAL A 84 8.43 -11.49 17.52
C VAL A 84 8.17 -12.92 17.95
N VAL A 85 7.51 -13.10 19.09
CA VAL A 85 7.07 -14.42 19.54
C VAL A 85 5.62 -14.63 19.12
N VAL A 86 5.32 -15.80 18.57
CA VAL A 86 3.98 -16.13 18.07
C VAL A 86 3.53 -17.49 18.57
N THR A 87 2.22 -17.67 18.67
CA THR A 87 1.65 -19.00 18.86
C THR A 87 1.97 -19.93 17.68
N PRO A 88 2.17 -21.25 17.89
CA PRO A 88 2.44 -22.18 16.80
C PRO A 88 1.39 -22.19 15.68
N SER A 89 0.13 -21.86 15.98
CA SER A 89 -0.93 -21.81 14.97
C SER A 89 -0.80 -20.63 13.99
N ALA A 90 -0.10 -19.56 14.37
CA ALA A 90 0.16 -18.38 13.54
C ALA A 90 1.55 -18.40 12.89
N GLU A 91 2.43 -19.32 13.29
CA GLU A 91 3.84 -19.37 12.91
C GLU A 91 4.04 -19.28 11.39
N LYS A 92 3.35 -20.13 10.63
CA LYS A 92 3.51 -20.20 9.17
C LYS A 92 3.17 -18.87 8.49
N ALA A 93 2.04 -18.26 8.87
CA ALA A 93 1.56 -17.02 8.27
C ALA A 93 2.46 -15.83 8.64
N VAL A 94 2.82 -15.72 9.92
CA VAL A 94 3.67 -14.61 10.40
C VAL A 94 5.10 -14.75 9.87
N THR A 95 5.64 -15.97 9.76
CA THR A 95 6.97 -16.21 9.19
C THR A 95 7.02 -15.86 7.71
N ALA A 96 5.99 -16.21 6.93
CA ALA A 96 5.90 -15.80 5.53
C ALA A 96 5.85 -14.26 5.37
N ALA A 97 5.13 -13.59 6.27
CA ALA A 97 5.12 -12.13 6.32
C ALA A 97 6.48 -11.54 6.70
N ALA A 98 7.14 -12.08 7.73
CA ALA A 98 8.47 -11.65 8.14
C ALA A 98 9.49 -11.82 7.00
N GLN A 99 9.43 -12.92 6.24
CA GLN A 99 10.28 -13.13 5.07
C GLN A 99 10.07 -12.03 4.01
N ARG A 100 8.82 -11.75 3.64
CA ARG A 100 8.50 -10.67 2.69
C ARG A 100 8.98 -9.30 3.17
N TRP A 101 8.83 -9.02 4.48
CA TRP A 101 9.33 -7.80 5.09
C TRP A 101 10.86 -7.70 5.00
N ASN A 102 11.56 -8.78 5.34
CA ASN A 102 13.03 -8.84 5.34
C ASN A 102 13.58 -8.73 3.90
N ASP A 103 12.93 -9.39 2.93
CA ASP A 103 13.30 -9.34 1.52
C ASP A 103 13.10 -7.95 0.91
N ALA A 104 12.05 -7.23 1.36
CA ALA A 104 11.79 -5.85 0.97
C ALA A 104 12.80 -4.84 1.55
N LYS A 105 13.65 -5.27 2.50
CA LYS A 105 14.63 -4.41 3.20
C LYS A 105 14.00 -3.13 3.75
N THR A 106 12.85 -3.27 4.39
CA THR A 106 12.08 -2.13 4.90
C THR A 106 12.88 -1.34 5.92
N VAL A 107 13.02 -0.03 5.67
CA VAL A 107 13.75 0.89 6.54
C VAL A 107 12.80 1.57 7.51
N VAL A 108 13.05 1.38 8.81
CA VAL A 108 12.33 2.05 9.88
C VAL A 108 13.32 2.92 10.63
N HIS A 109 13.12 4.23 10.58
CA HIS A 109 13.93 5.21 11.29
C HIS A 109 15.45 5.09 10.99
N ALA A 110 15.80 5.02 9.71
CA ALA A 110 17.19 4.84 9.23
C ALA A 110 17.86 3.49 9.61
N HIS A 111 17.10 2.54 10.16
CA HIS A 111 17.54 1.17 10.39
C HIS A 111 16.89 0.17 9.44
N CYS A 112 17.66 -0.81 8.99
CA CYS A 112 17.14 -2.01 8.33
C CYS A 112 16.60 -2.93 9.42
N ILE A 113 15.30 -3.21 9.40
CA ILE A 113 14.70 -4.10 10.41
C ILE A 113 14.70 -5.52 9.90
N ASN A 114 15.38 -6.42 10.60
CA ASN A 114 15.27 -7.87 10.42
C ASN A 114 14.28 -8.44 11.43
N VAL A 115 13.16 -8.97 10.94
CA VAL A 115 12.13 -9.58 11.77
C VAL A 115 12.47 -11.05 11.99
N GLU A 116 12.61 -11.43 13.26
CA GLU A 116 12.81 -12.82 13.68
C GLU A 116 11.55 -13.33 14.37
N VAL A 117 10.99 -14.41 13.84
CA VAL A 117 9.77 -15.03 14.35
C VAL A 117 10.13 -16.30 15.09
N LYS A 118 9.61 -16.45 16.32
CA LYS A 118 9.76 -17.68 17.11
C LYS A 118 8.39 -18.18 17.56
N ALA A 119 8.10 -19.44 17.24
CA ALA A 119 6.90 -20.09 17.72
C ALA A 119 7.08 -20.64 19.14
N VAL A 120 6.22 -20.20 20.06
CA VAL A 120 6.19 -20.65 21.46
C VAL A 120 4.73 -20.73 21.92
N PRO A 121 4.30 -21.80 22.62
CA PRO A 121 2.95 -21.87 23.18
C PRO A 121 2.64 -20.68 24.10
N SER A 122 1.46 -20.06 23.95
CA SER A 122 1.12 -18.83 24.67
C SER A 122 1.14 -18.95 26.18
N GLU A 123 0.82 -20.13 26.73
CA GLU A 123 0.96 -20.41 28.17
C GLU A 123 2.41 -20.22 28.65
N GLN A 124 3.38 -20.75 27.89
CA GLN A 124 4.80 -20.63 28.22
C GLN A 124 5.27 -19.17 28.07
N VAL A 125 4.80 -18.46 27.05
CA VAL A 125 5.10 -17.03 26.87
C VAL A 125 4.52 -16.21 28.02
N LEU A 126 3.26 -16.42 28.40
CA LEU A 126 2.66 -15.75 29.55
C LEU A 126 3.44 -16.07 30.83
N GLY A 127 3.84 -17.33 31.03
CA GLY A 127 4.69 -17.74 32.16
C GLY A 127 5.99 -16.95 32.23
N ALA A 128 6.68 -16.78 31.10
CA ALA A 128 7.94 -16.06 31.03
C ALA A 128 7.75 -14.55 31.22
N LEU A 129 6.77 -13.95 30.53
CA LEU A 129 6.46 -12.52 30.61
C LEU A 129 5.92 -12.11 31.99
N SER A 130 5.19 -12.99 32.66
CA SER A 130 4.74 -12.78 34.04
C SER A 130 5.84 -12.99 35.09
N GLY A 131 7.01 -13.50 34.68
CA GLY A 131 8.13 -13.81 35.57
C GLY A 131 7.95 -15.09 36.39
N LYS A 132 6.96 -15.93 36.06
CA LYS A 132 6.79 -17.27 36.64
C LYS A 132 7.89 -18.22 36.15
N THR A 133 8.34 -18.03 34.91
CA THR A 133 9.49 -18.71 34.32
C THR A 133 10.51 -17.69 33.79
N GLY A 134 11.72 -18.15 33.46
CA GLY A 134 12.77 -17.29 32.92
C GLY A 134 12.51 -16.87 31.47
N LEU A 135 12.88 -15.63 31.10
CA LEU A 135 12.76 -15.12 29.73
C LEU A 135 13.64 -15.87 28.73
N ASP A 136 14.71 -16.52 29.18
CA ASP A 136 15.58 -17.36 28.36
C ASP A 136 14.82 -18.50 27.68
N THR A 137 13.75 -19.02 28.32
CA THR A 137 12.88 -20.05 27.75
C THR A 137 12.22 -19.61 26.45
N ILE A 138 11.91 -18.32 26.31
CA ILE A 138 11.32 -17.74 25.11
C ILE A 138 12.35 -16.99 24.24
N GLY A 139 13.63 -16.96 24.63
CA GLY A 139 14.72 -16.32 23.87
C GLY A 139 14.98 -14.86 24.26
N GLY A 140 14.56 -14.43 25.45
CA GLY A 140 14.63 -13.05 25.91
C GLY A 140 13.26 -12.36 25.86
N LEU A 141 13.23 -11.06 26.19
CA LEU A 141 12.00 -10.27 26.09
C LEU A 141 11.77 -9.90 24.62
N PRO A 142 10.72 -10.40 23.95
CA PRO A 142 10.45 -10.03 22.57
C PRO A 142 9.85 -8.64 22.49
N ALA A 143 10.05 -7.94 21.37
CA ALA A 143 9.43 -6.63 21.14
C ALA A 143 7.92 -6.74 20.87
N ALA A 144 7.46 -7.91 20.40
CA ALA A 144 6.06 -8.18 20.20
C ALA A 144 5.68 -9.63 20.45
N TRP A 145 4.41 -9.84 20.80
CA TRP A 145 3.81 -11.15 21.03
C TRP A 145 2.45 -11.26 20.34
N ILE A 146 2.21 -12.41 19.68
CA ILE A 146 0.95 -12.76 19.02
C ILE A 146 0.43 -14.10 19.57
N PRO A 147 -0.44 -14.09 20.59
CA PRO A 147 -1.06 -15.32 21.09
C PRO A 147 -2.22 -15.81 20.22
N GLU A 148 -2.68 -17.04 20.46
CA GLU A 148 -3.87 -17.62 19.80
C GLU A 148 -5.20 -17.06 20.30
N SER A 149 -5.20 -16.29 21.40
CA SER A 149 -6.43 -15.73 21.96
C SER A 149 -6.20 -14.42 22.72
N ALA A 150 -7.27 -13.63 22.77
CA ALA A 150 -7.40 -12.42 23.58
C ALA A 150 -7.14 -12.65 25.07
N TYR A 151 -7.55 -13.81 25.59
CA TYR A 151 -7.48 -14.13 27.02
C TYR A 151 -6.05 -13.98 27.56
N TRP A 152 -5.05 -14.44 26.81
CA TRP A 152 -3.65 -14.36 27.19
C TRP A 152 -3.13 -12.91 27.29
N VAL A 153 -3.61 -12.04 26.41
CA VAL A 153 -3.29 -10.61 26.44
C VAL A 153 -3.93 -9.93 27.63
N ASP A 154 -5.21 -10.22 27.90
CA ASP A 154 -5.96 -9.62 28.99
C ASP A 154 -5.36 -10.02 30.35
N GLU A 155 -4.99 -11.31 30.50
CA GLU A 155 -4.30 -11.82 31.68
C GLU A 155 -2.93 -11.14 31.87
N LEU A 156 -2.14 -10.97 30.81
CA LEU A 156 -0.86 -10.27 30.92
C LEU A 156 -1.06 -8.80 31.28
N THR A 157 -2.00 -8.12 30.64
CA THR A 157 -2.27 -6.70 30.86
C THR A 157 -2.77 -6.43 32.29
N ALA A 158 -3.58 -7.34 32.84
CA ALA A 158 -4.08 -7.24 34.21
C ALA A 158 -2.98 -7.44 35.26
N ASN A 159 -2.03 -8.35 35.02
CA ASN A 159 -1.01 -8.73 36.00
C ASN A 159 0.34 -8.02 35.82
N LYS A 160 0.63 -7.53 34.62
CA LYS A 160 1.93 -6.93 34.21
C LYS A 160 1.74 -5.74 33.25
N PRO A 161 0.97 -4.71 33.61
CA PRO A 161 0.77 -3.55 32.73
C PRO A 161 2.08 -2.81 32.40
N GLU A 162 3.10 -2.91 33.27
CA GLU A 162 4.39 -2.22 33.12
C GLU A 162 5.24 -2.70 31.94
N ILE A 163 4.99 -3.90 31.42
CA ILE A 163 5.71 -4.42 30.25
C ILE A 163 4.92 -4.23 28.95
N ILE A 164 3.76 -3.59 29.00
CA ILE A 164 2.93 -3.33 27.83
C ILE A 164 3.44 -2.05 27.16
N GLY A 165 4.03 -2.19 25.98
CA GLY A 165 4.55 -1.07 25.19
C GLY A 165 3.49 -0.40 24.32
N SER A 166 2.52 -1.17 23.85
CA SER A 166 1.36 -0.67 23.10
C SER A 166 0.14 -1.56 23.32
N PRO A 167 -1.09 -1.02 23.17
CA PRO A 167 -2.30 -1.83 23.20
C PRO A 167 -2.24 -2.97 22.18
N ALA A 168 -2.87 -4.09 22.53
CA ALA A 168 -3.04 -5.19 21.61
C ALA A 168 -4.09 -4.84 20.55
N GLU A 169 -3.72 -5.04 19.28
CA GLU A 169 -4.62 -4.80 18.16
C GLU A 169 -4.77 -6.05 17.31
N SER A 170 -5.96 -6.25 16.76
CA SER A 170 -6.24 -7.40 15.90
C SER A 170 -5.41 -7.31 14.61
N VAL A 171 -4.64 -8.36 14.32
CA VAL A 171 -3.90 -8.47 13.06
C VAL A 171 -4.50 -9.51 12.14
N ALA A 172 -5.24 -10.50 12.65
CA ALA A 172 -5.93 -11.45 11.80
C ALA A 172 -7.08 -12.11 12.58
N SER A 173 -8.15 -12.47 11.86
CA SER A 173 -9.23 -13.29 12.40
C SER A 173 -9.36 -14.58 11.59
N ALA A 174 -9.37 -15.70 12.31
CA ALA A 174 -9.72 -17.02 11.80
C ALA A 174 -11.03 -17.47 12.46
N ARG A 175 -11.71 -18.46 11.88
CA ARG A 175 -13.01 -18.94 12.41
C ARG A 175 -12.97 -19.38 13.88
N SER A 176 -11.79 -19.78 14.37
CA SER A 176 -11.57 -20.29 15.72
C SER A 176 -10.57 -19.50 16.55
N ALA A 177 -9.97 -18.43 16.02
CA ALA A 177 -8.94 -17.66 16.73
C ALA A 177 -8.92 -16.20 16.26
N GLU A 178 -8.74 -15.28 17.20
CA GLU A 178 -8.45 -13.88 16.92
C GLU A 178 -7.00 -13.61 17.33
N TYR A 179 -6.15 -13.33 16.34
CA TYR A 179 -4.74 -13.05 16.57
C TYR A 179 -4.59 -11.56 16.84
N ARG A 180 -4.19 -11.21 18.06
CA ARG A 180 -3.87 -9.84 18.45
C ARG A 180 -2.38 -9.66 18.59
N TYR A 181 -1.87 -8.59 17.99
CA TYR A 181 -0.48 -8.19 18.10
C TYR A 181 -0.31 -7.26 19.28
N LEU A 182 0.41 -7.73 20.29
CA LEU A 182 0.75 -6.96 21.49
C LEU A 182 2.20 -6.48 21.39
N GLY A 183 2.40 -5.17 21.45
CA GLY A 183 3.74 -4.58 21.58
C GLY A 183 4.19 -4.59 23.03
N LEU A 184 5.38 -5.10 23.30
CA LEU A 184 5.96 -5.16 24.64
C LEU A 184 6.98 -4.04 24.82
N SER A 185 7.27 -3.73 26.08
CA SER A 185 8.31 -2.81 26.49
C SER A 185 9.06 -3.37 27.69
N GLY A 186 10.29 -2.90 27.89
CA GLY A 186 11.13 -3.35 28.98
C GLY A 186 12.61 -3.22 28.63
N LYS A 187 13.45 -3.80 29.49
CA LYS A 187 14.89 -3.79 29.28
C LYS A 187 15.25 -4.57 28.02
N GLY A 188 15.96 -3.92 27.09
CA GLY A 188 16.34 -4.51 25.80
C GLY A 188 15.38 -4.25 24.65
N ILE A 189 14.32 -3.46 24.87
CA ILE A 189 13.44 -2.94 23.81
C ILE A 189 13.62 -1.43 23.71
N ASP A 190 14.31 -0.98 22.67
CA ASP A 190 14.51 0.44 22.40
C ASP A 190 13.37 1.06 21.55
N ASP A 191 13.46 2.35 21.29
CA ASP A 191 12.42 3.06 20.53
C ASP A 191 12.39 2.69 19.04
N VAL A 192 13.51 2.21 18.48
CA VAL A 192 13.57 1.69 17.11
C VAL A 192 12.77 0.40 17.03
N GLN A 193 12.96 -0.52 17.98
CA GLN A 193 12.21 -1.77 18.06
C GLN A 193 10.72 -1.55 18.32
N LYS A 194 10.33 -0.59 19.17
CA LYS A 194 8.91 -0.24 19.35
C LYS A 194 8.28 0.25 18.06
N ARG A 195 8.96 1.14 17.32
CA ARG A 195 8.46 1.65 16.04
C ARG A 195 8.41 0.55 14.98
N ALA A 196 9.45 -0.26 14.90
CA ALA A 196 9.50 -1.43 14.03
C ALA A 196 8.34 -2.40 14.33
N ALA A 197 8.02 -2.63 15.60
CA ALA A 197 6.88 -3.45 16.00
C ALA A 197 5.55 -2.86 15.51
N GLN A 198 5.35 -1.54 15.60
CA GLN A 198 4.15 -0.89 15.06
C GLN A 198 4.07 -0.97 13.54
N SER A 199 5.18 -0.72 12.84
CA SER A 199 5.23 -0.81 11.38
C SER A 199 5.00 -2.23 10.89
N PHE A 200 5.61 -3.23 11.53
CA PHE A 200 5.41 -4.63 11.18
C PHE A 200 3.98 -5.09 11.47
N ARG A 201 3.36 -4.63 12.56
CA ARG A 201 1.93 -4.85 12.82
C ARG A 201 1.07 -4.31 11.67
N GLY A 202 1.34 -3.08 11.22
CA GLY A 202 0.66 -2.50 10.06
C GLY A 202 0.83 -3.38 8.81
N PHE A 203 2.05 -3.85 8.56
CA PHE A 203 2.34 -4.75 7.45
C PHE A 203 1.55 -6.05 7.52
N LEU A 204 1.41 -6.67 8.70
CA LEU A 204 0.61 -7.89 8.88
C LEU A 204 -0.87 -7.70 8.49
N THR A 205 -1.40 -6.48 8.53
CA THR A 205 -2.79 -6.20 8.14
C THR A 205 -2.99 -6.04 6.63
N GLU A 206 -1.92 -6.01 5.84
CA GLU A 206 -2.03 -5.89 4.38
C GLU A 206 -2.67 -7.12 3.74
N PRO A 207 -3.42 -6.98 2.62
CA PRO A 207 -4.15 -8.07 2.00
C PRO A 207 -3.30 -9.30 1.65
N ALA A 208 -2.05 -9.08 1.24
CA ALA A 208 -1.12 -10.16 0.91
C ALA A 208 -0.78 -11.02 2.13
N GLN A 209 -0.63 -10.40 3.30
CA GLN A 209 -0.32 -11.13 4.54
C GLN A 209 -1.59 -11.80 5.10
N GLN A 210 -2.73 -11.10 5.04
CA GLN A 210 -4.03 -11.64 5.46
C GLN A 210 -4.37 -12.95 4.74
N ALA A 211 -4.04 -13.04 3.45
CA ALA A 211 -4.24 -14.26 2.67
C ALA A 211 -3.58 -15.48 3.33
N ASP A 212 -2.37 -15.34 3.88
CA ASP A 212 -1.62 -16.45 4.48
C ASP A 212 -2.22 -16.93 5.80
N PHE A 213 -2.78 -16.03 6.61
CA PHE A 213 -3.55 -16.41 7.79
C PHE A 213 -4.78 -17.25 7.44
N THR A 214 -5.36 -17.01 6.26
CA THR A 214 -6.48 -17.82 5.76
C THR A 214 -6.04 -19.06 4.99
N ALA A 215 -4.85 -19.07 4.39
CA ALA A 215 -4.35 -20.15 3.52
C ALA A 215 -3.64 -21.27 4.30
N GLY A 216 -3.19 -21.02 5.53
CA GLY A 216 -2.74 -22.06 6.47
C GLY A 216 -3.85 -23.01 6.97
N ARG A 217 -4.99 -23.04 6.26
CA ARG A 217 -6.12 -23.95 6.45
C ARG A 217 -5.78 -25.38 6.05
#